data_AF-A0AAE9ICT9-F1
#
_entry.id   AF-A0AAE9ICT9-F1
#
_cell.length_a   1.000
_cell.length_b   1.000
_cell.length_c   1.000
_cell.angle_alpha   90.00
_cell.angle_beta   90.00
_cell.angle_gamma   90.00
#
_symmetry.space_group_name_H-M   'P 1'
#
loop_
_entity.id
_entity.type
_entity.pdbx_description
1 polymer ?
#
loop_
_entity_poly.entity_id
_entity_poly.type
_entity_poly.pdbx_seq_one_letter_code
_entity_poly.pdbx_strand_id
1 'polypeptide(L)'
;MVNSESQSVSLKIPREELNRRRILAAARELFIKNGVDNVNMHQIAKTAGVGQASLYRRYSDKGDICQEIAYEEYQPLFDEVQAFLDQSPETAALDRLYHVIVRYVSFLEAKVPWLCEVSRASTGHRPLQSPLCQWMRNISRNLLNEAVEQGDVSGVDISYTIEALLAVLHNIDYHLQDEGFTSQRVLDGLHRIFIEGLRANRH
;
A
#
# COMPACT_ATOMS: atom_id res chain seq x y z
N MET A 1 -53.49 8.90 17.69
CA MET A 1 -52.64 7.75 17.28
C MET A 1 -52.18 8.08 15.87
N VAL A 2 -50.93 8.40 15.59
CA VAL A 2 -49.74 7.54 15.73
C VAL A 2 -48.51 8.41 16.00
N ASN A 3 -47.72 8.05 17.01
CA ASN A 3 -46.38 8.62 17.26
C ASN A 3 -45.40 8.07 16.22
N SER A 4 -44.78 8.95 15.43
CA SER A 4 -43.62 8.65 14.61
C SER A 4 -42.36 9.17 15.30
N GLU A 5 -41.84 8.39 16.24
CA GLU A 5 -40.45 8.53 16.69
C GLU A 5 -39.56 7.69 15.78
N SER A 6 -38.92 8.36 14.82
CA SER A 6 -37.80 7.82 14.06
C SER A 6 -36.61 7.62 15.01
N GLN A 7 -36.45 6.41 15.53
CA GLN A 7 -35.24 6.01 16.25
C GLN A 7 -34.08 5.84 15.25
N SER A 8 -33.12 6.78 15.31
CA SER A 8 -31.80 6.62 14.74
C SER A 8 -31.00 5.60 15.56
N VAL A 9 -30.80 4.40 15.03
CA VAL A 9 -30.00 3.36 15.67
C VAL A 9 -28.52 3.75 15.57
N SER A 10 -27.98 4.37 16.63
CA SER A 10 -26.54 4.60 16.80
C SER A 10 -25.87 3.26 17.12
N LEU A 11 -25.24 2.62 16.12
CA LEU A 11 -24.44 1.42 16.32
C LEU A 11 -23.21 1.78 17.18
N LYS A 12 -23.21 1.38 18.46
CA LYS A 12 -22.04 1.54 19.35
C LYS A 12 -20.87 0.73 18.79
N ILE A 13 -19.75 1.41 18.52
CA ILE A 13 -18.49 0.77 18.12
C ILE A 13 -18.08 -0.23 19.22
N PRO A 14 -17.78 -1.50 18.89
CA PRO A 14 -17.33 -2.48 19.88
C PRO A 14 -16.10 -2.00 20.65
N ARG A 15 -16.01 -2.36 21.94
CA ARG A 15 -14.89 -1.94 22.81
C ARG A 15 -13.51 -2.34 22.25
N GLU A 16 -13.41 -3.49 21.60
CA GLU A 16 -12.17 -3.96 20.97
C GLU A 16 -11.74 -3.05 19.82
N GLU A 17 -12.68 -2.59 18.99
CA GLU A 17 -12.43 -1.65 17.90
C GLU A 17 -12.05 -0.25 18.43
N LEU A 18 -12.68 0.20 19.52
CA LEU A 18 -12.28 1.45 20.18
C LEU A 18 -10.85 1.37 20.72
N ASN A 19 -10.49 0.25 21.36
CA ASN A 19 -9.14 0.02 21.86
C ASN A 19 -8.12 -0.02 20.70
N ARG A 20 -8.46 -0.70 19.61
CA ARG A 20 -7.63 -0.73 18.39
C ARG A 20 -7.31 0.68 17.90
N ARG A 21 -8.34 1.51 17.68
CA ARG A 21 -8.17 2.89 17.21
C ARG A 21 -7.29 3.72 18.15
N ARG A 22 -7.45 3.57 19.47
CA ARG A 22 -6.63 4.26 20.47
C ARG A 22 -5.17 3.80 20.43
N ILE A 23 -4.93 2.50 20.28
CA ILE A 23 -3.58 1.94 20.15
C ILE A 23 -2.89 2.50 18.90
N LEU A 24 -3.55 2.44 17.74
CA LEU A 24 -2.95 2.93 16.50
C LEU A 24 -2.70 4.43 16.52
N ALA A 25 -3.62 5.22 17.08
CA ALA A 25 -3.43 6.67 17.23
C ALA A 25 -2.24 7.00 18.15
N ALA A 26 -2.16 6.36 19.32
CA ALA A 26 -1.05 6.54 20.25
C ALA A 26 0.29 6.11 19.65
N ALA A 27 0.30 5.00 18.91
CA ALA A 27 1.50 4.51 18.24
C ALA A 27 1.97 5.49 17.16
N ARG A 28 1.07 5.99 16.29
CA ARG A 28 1.40 7.03 15.29
C ARG A 28 2.04 8.26 15.94
N GLU A 29 1.43 8.79 17.00
CA GLU A 29 1.94 9.96 17.71
C GLU A 29 3.36 9.70 18.26
N LEU A 30 3.55 8.58 18.93
CA LEU A 30 4.84 8.22 19.53
C LEU A 30 5.92 7.97 18.48
N PHE A 31 5.57 7.30 17.38
CA PHE A 31 6.51 7.02 16.28
C PHE A 31 6.96 8.30 15.57
N ILE A 32 6.04 9.24 15.29
CA ILE A 32 6.38 10.54 14.70
C ILE A 32 7.30 11.33 15.62
N LYS A 33 7.00 11.34 16.93
CA LYS A 33 7.73 12.17 17.89
C LYS A 33 9.11 11.64 18.25
N ASN A 34 9.24 10.31 18.38
CA ASN A 34 10.41 9.70 18.99
C ASN A 34 11.18 8.77 18.04
N GLY A 35 10.65 8.47 16.84
CA GLY A 35 11.13 7.39 15.97
C GLY A 35 10.65 6.02 16.45
N VAL A 36 10.52 5.05 15.53
CA VAL A 36 9.94 3.74 15.86
C VAL A 36 10.85 2.93 16.79
N ASP A 37 12.16 3.07 16.67
CA ASP A 37 13.15 2.35 17.49
C ASP A 37 13.12 2.72 18.97
N ASN A 38 12.80 3.98 19.28
CA ASN A 38 12.78 4.50 20.65
C ASN A 38 11.45 4.29 21.37
N VAL A 39 10.45 3.68 20.70
CA VAL A 39 9.12 3.43 21.25
C VAL A 39 8.96 1.95 21.62
N ASN A 40 8.42 1.69 22.80
CA ASN A 40 8.09 0.35 23.28
C ASN A 40 6.58 0.16 23.53
N MET A 41 6.15 -1.11 23.62
CA MET A 41 4.75 -1.51 23.81
C MET A 41 4.12 -0.93 25.09
N HIS A 42 4.91 -0.74 26.15
CA HIS A 42 4.43 -0.15 27.41
C HIS A 42 4.05 1.32 27.21
N GLN A 43 4.88 2.10 26.52
CA GLN A 43 4.59 3.51 26.21
C GLN A 43 3.31 3.62 25.38
N ILE A 44 3.15 2.77 24.37
CA ILE A 44 1.94 2.74 23.53
C ILE A 44 0.70 2.44 24.37
N ALA A 45 0.74 1.39 25.20
CA ALA A 45 -0.38 1.03 26.08
C ALA A 45 -0.79 2.18 27.02
N LYS A 46 0.21 2.82 27.64
CA LYS A 46 0.01 3.96 28.54
C LYS A 46 -0.64 5.14 27.83
N THR A 47 -0.11 5.53 26.67
CA THR A 47 -0.63 6.66 25.88
C THR A 47 -2.03 6.38 25.33
N ALA A 48 -2.30 5.15 24.89
CA ALA A 48 -3.62 4.74 24.41
C ALA A 48 -4.67 4.59 25.54
N GLY A 49 -4.24 4.56 26.81
CA GLY A 49 -5.11 4.30 27.95
C GLY A 49 -5.70 2.88 27.94
N VAL A 50 -4.94 1.90 27.45
CA VAL A 50 -5.33 0.49 27.38
C VAL A 50 -4.44 -0.36 28.29
N GLY A 51 -4.97 -1.45 28.84
CA GLY A 51 -4.17 -2.39 29.62
C GLY A 51 -3.14 -3.12 28.74
N GLN A 52 -1.93 -3.36 29.25
CA GLN A 52 -0.88 -4.06 28.50
C GLN A 52 -1.31 -5.45 28.02
N ALA A 53 -2.00 -6.22 28.86
CA ALA A 53 -2.53 -7.53 28.48
C ALA A 53 -3.53 -7.42 27.31
N SER A 54 -4.32 -6.34 27.25
CA SER A 54 -5.24 -6.09 26.13
C SER A 54 -4.52 -5.73 24.84
N LEU A 55 -3.42 -4.99 24.93
CA LEU A 55 -2.57 -4.66 23.79
C LEU A 55 -1.85 -5.90 23.26
N TYR A 56 -1.20 -6.68 24.15
CA TYR A 56 -0.50 -7.91 23.78
C TYR A 56 -1.42 -9.03 23.26
N ARG A 57 -2.69 -9.04 23.65
CA ARG A 57 -3.69 -9.96 23.08
C ARG A 57 -3.91 -9.71 21.59
N ARG A 58 -3.68 -8.47 21.10
CA ARG A 58 -3.90 -8.08 19.71
C ARG A 58 -2.61 -7.97 18.90
N TYR A 59 -1.54 -7.50 19.54
CA TYR A 59 -0.26 -7.23 18.89
C TYR A 59 0.86 -7.90 19.68
N SER A 60 1.59 -8.79 19.02
CA SER A 60 2.70 -9.52 19.63
C SER A 60 3.86 -8.58 19.90
N ASP A 61 4.12 -7.67 18.99
CA ASP A 61 5.17 -6.67 19.06
C ASP A 61 4.76 -5.33 18.38
N LYS A 62 5.68 -4.36 18.40
CA LYS A 62 5.46 -3.05 17.76
C LYS A 62 5.42 -3.15 16.22
N GLY A 63 6.03 -4.17 15.64
CA GLY A 63 6.01 -4.46 14.21
C GLY A 63 4.61 -4.84 13.73
N ASP A 64 3.85 -5.60 14.51
CA ASP A 64 2.43 -5.88 14.20
C ASP A 64 1.61 -4.59 14.13
N ILE A 65 1.85 -3.64 15.06
CA ILE A 65 1.20 -2.32 15.06
C ILE A 65 1.62 -1.52 13.83
N CYS A 66 2.92 -1.50 13.50
CA CYS A 66 3.45 -0.82 12.34
C CYS A 66 2.83 -1.34 11.03
N GLN A 67 2.68 -2.67 10.90
CA GLN A 67 2.05 -3.30 9.74
C GLN A 67 0.58 -2.90 9.60
N GLU A 68 -0.18 -2.85 10.70
CA GLU A 68 -1.58 -2.43 10.64
C GLU A 68 -1.71 -0.94 10.29
N ILE A 69 -0.86 -0.07 10.85
CA ILE A 69 -0.81 1.33 10.43
C ILE A 69 -0.51 1.40 8.93
N ALA A 70 0.45 0.61 8.44
CA ALA A 70 0.86 0.67 7.04
C ALA A 70 -0.30 0.27 6.12
N TYR A 71 -1.04 -0.76 6.52
CA TYR A 71 -2.25 -1.17 5.84
C TYR A 71 -3.32 -0.08 5.80
N GLU A 72 -3.54 0.67 6.89
CA GLU A 72 -4.45 1.83 6.89
C GLU A 72 -3.96 2.95 5.95
N GLU A 73 -2.65 3.16 5.87
CA GLU A 73 -2.06 4.15 4.95
C GLU A 73 -2.16 3.74 3.47
N TYR A 74 -2.28 2.45 3.15
CA TYR A 74 -2.46 1.97 1.77
C TYR A 74 -3.89 2.17 1.25
N GLN A 75 -4.90 2.24 2.12
CA GLN A 75 -6.31 2.28 1.72
C GLN A 75 -6.64 3.42 0.74
N PRO A 76 -6.19 4.67 0.95
CA PRO A 76 -6.47 5.75 0.01
C PRO A 76 -5.93 5.47 -1.40
N LEU A 77 -4.75 4.85 -1.53
CA LEU A 77 -4.19 4.45 -2.82
C LEU A 77 -5.06 3.37 -3.48
N PHE A 78 -5.52 2.38 -2.71
CA PHE A 78 -6.36 1.31 -3.22
C PHE A 78 -7.69 1.84 -3.73
N ASP A 79 -8.34 2.72 -2.96
CA ASP A 79 -9.60 3.35 -3.32
C ASP A 79 -9.46 4.24 -4.56
N GLU A 80 -8.39 5.05 -4.64
CA GLU A 80 -8.12 5.92 -5.78
C GLU A 80 -7.91 5.11 -7.07
N VAL A 81 -7.11 4.05 -6.99
CA VAL A 81 -6.84 3.20 -8.15
C VAL A 81 -8.08 2.42 -8.57
N GLN A 82 -8.86 1.88 -7.64
CA GLN A 82 -10.10 1.20 -7.98
C GLN A 82 -11.08 2.16 -8.67
N ALA A 83 -11.28 3.36 -8.13
CA ALA A 83 -12.13 4.37 -8.74
C ALA A 83 -11.66 4.76 -10.15
N PHE A 84 -10.35 4.90 -10.36
CA PHE A 84 -9.78 5.17 -11.68
C PHE A 84 -10.07 4.04 -12.67
N LEU A 85 -9.89 2.78 -12.27
CA LEU A 85 -10.12 1.62 -13.12
C LEU A 85 -11.60 1.48 -13.49
N ASP A 86 -12.51 1.71 -12.53
CA ASP A 86 -13.96 1.66 -12.76
C ASP A 86 -14.45 2.75 -13.74
N GLN A 87 -13.80 3.92 -13.72
CA GLN A 87 -14.16 5.07 -14.56
C GLN A 87 -13.51 5.05 -15.95
N SER A 88 -12.52 4.19 -16.17
CA SER A 88 -11.70 4.19 -17.40
C SER A 88 -11.70 2.86 -18.16
N PRO A 89 -12.82 2.13 -18.30
CA PRO A 89 -12.83 0.80 -18.93
C PRO A 89 -12.39 0.83 -20.40
N GLU A 90 -12.66 1.94 -21.10
CA GLU A 90 -12.29 2.13 -22.52
C GLU A 90 -10.81 2.47 -22.73
N THR A 91 -10.05 2.74 -21.65
CA THR A 91 -8.62 3.00 -21.76
C THR A 91 -7.87 1.68 -21.94
N ALA A 92 -6.88 1.65 -22.86
CA ALA A 92 -6.08 0.46 -23.10
C ALA A 92 -5.46 -0.06 -21.79
N ALA A 93 -5.43 -1.38 -21.62
CA ALA A 93 -5.02 -1.99 -20.35
C ALA A 93 -3.58 -1.63 -19.94
N LEU A 94 -2.66 -1.51 -20.90
CA LEU A 94 -1.29 -1.04 -20.66
C LEU A 94 -1.23 0.43 -20.19
N ASP A 95 -2.09 1.29 -20.72
CA ASP A 95 -2.14 2.69 -20.30
C ASP A 95 -2.74 2.81 -18.90
N ARG A 96 -3.78 2.03 -18.59
CA ARG A 96 -4.28 1.88 -17.21
C ARG A 96 -3.19 1.39 -16.26
N LEU A 97 -2.40 0.39 -16.66
CA LEU A 97 -1.29 -0.11 -15.85
C LEU A 97 -0.26 0.99 -15.57
N TYR A 98 0.09 1.78 -16.58
CA TYR A 98 0.99 2.91 -16.37
C TYR A 98 0.44 3.93 -15.37
N HIS A 99 -0.85 4.28 -15.48
CA HIS A 99 -1.52 5.16 -14.52
C HIS A 99 -1.56 4.60 -13.09
N VAL A 100 -1.61 3.28 -12.92
CA VAL A 100 -1.47 2.63 -11.61
C VAL A 100 -0.04 2.74 -11.12
N ILE A 101 0.96 2.48 -11.96
CA ILE A 101 2.38 2.61 -11.63
C ILE A 101 2.70 4.04 -11.17
N VAL A 102 2.20 5.06 -11.86
CA VAL A 102 2.37 6.48 -11.49
C VAL A 102 1.85 6.74 -10.06
N ARG A 103 0.63 6.30 -9.74
CA ARG A 103 0.05 6.48 -8.40
C ARG A 103 0.82 5.71 -7.33
N TYR A 104 1.24 4.49 -7.66
CA TYR A 104 2.05 3.67 -6.77
C TYR A 104 3.40 4.31 -6.45
N VAL A 105 4.10 4.83 -7.45
CA VAL A 105 5.39 5.53 -7.29
C VAL A 105 5.21 6.81 -6.48
N SER A 106 4.20 7.63 -6.79
CA SER A 106 3.89 8.84 -6.01
C SER A 106 3.56 8.53 -4.55
N PHE A 107 2.81 7.44 -4.31
CA PHE A 107 2.52 6.98 -2.95
C PHE A 107 3.79 6.56 -2.22
N LEU A 108 4.64 5.75 -2.87
CA LEU A 108 5.90 5.32 -2.29
C LEU A 108 6.79 6.52 -1.98
N GLU A 109 7.03 7.42 -2.93
CA GLU A 109 7.83 8.64 -2.71
C GLU A 109 7.35 9.43 -1.48
N ALA A 110 6.04 9.63 -1.34
CA ALA A 110 5.46 10.35 -0.20
C ALA A 110 5.59 9.61 1.15
N LYS A 111 5.76 8.28 1.13
CA LYS A 111 5.72 7.42 2.32
C LYS A 111 7.04 6.66 2.60
N VAL A 112 8.04 6.73 1.72
CA VAL A 112 9.32 6.00 1.82
C VAL A 112 9.95 6.14 3.21
N PRO A 113 10.14 7.36 3.76
CA PRO A 113 10.82 7.50 5.05
C PRO A 113 10.12 6.73 6.17
N TRP A 114 8.79 6.67 6.14
CA TRP A 114 7.99 5.98 7.14
C TRP A 114 7.96 4.46 6.90
N LEU A 115 7.86 4.01 5.65
CA LEU A 115 7.90 2.58 5.31
C LEU A 115 9.24 1.93 5.66
N CYS A 116 10.35 2.65 5.48
CA CYS A 116 11.68 2.18 5.91
C CYS A 116 11.73 1.95 7.43
N GLU A 117 11.15 2.84 8.22
CA GLU A 117 11.08 2.71 9.69
C GLU A 117 10.20 1.52 10.11
N VAL A 118 9.08 1.30 9.43
CA VAL A 118 8.23 0.10 9.63
C VAL A 118 8.99 -1.19 9.32
N SER A 119 9.77 -1.21 8.23
CA SER A 119 10.58 -2.36 7.84
C SER A 119 11.68 -2.66 8.86
N ARG A 120 12.33 -1.63 9.43
CA ARG A 120 13.37 -1.80 10.46
C ARG A 120 12.81 -2.30 11.78
N ALA A 121 11.63 -1.83 12.15
CA ALA A 121 10.99 -2.17 13.43
C ALA A 121 10.34 -3.55 13.47
N SER A 122 10.07 -4.15 12.30
CA SER A 122 9.32 -5.40 12.16
C SER A 122 10.28 -6.57 11.92
N THR A 123 10.45 -7.44 12.92
CA THR A 123 11.27 -8.65 12.76
C THR A 123 10.66 -9.58 11.72
N GLY A 124 11.42 -9.92 10.67
CA GLY A 124 10.95 -10.80 9.60
C GLY A 124 10.05 -10.12 8.56
N HIS A 125 9.97 -8.78 8.54
CA HIS A 125 9.29 -8.07 7.46
C HIS A 125 9.93 -8.39 6.10
N ARG A 126 9.08 -8.80 5.16
CA ARG A 126 9.48 -9.10 3.78
C ARG A 126 8.70 -8.16 2.86
N PRO A 127 9.30 -7.04 2.41
CA PRO A 127 8.59 -6.02 1.64
C PRO A 127 7.84 -6.57 0.41
N LEU A 128 8.47 -7.49 -0.34
CA LEU A 128 7.85 -8.16 -1.50
C LEU A 128 6.65 -9.04 -1.16
N GLN A 129 6.49 -9.41 0.11
CA GLN A 129 5.34 -10.14 0.66
C GLN A 129 4.34 -9.21 1.36
N SER A 130 4.57 -7.90 1.38
CA SER A 130 3.65 -6.93 1.98
C SER A 130 2.29 -6.92 1.26
N PRO A 131 1.20 -6.54 1.94
CA PRO A 131 -0.10 -6.37 1.30
C PRO A 131 -0.06 -5.41 0.09
N LEU A 132 0.75 -4.35 0.17
CA LEU A 132 0.93 -3.39 -0.93
C LEU A 132 1.56 -4.04 -2.17
N CYS A 133 2.63 -4.81 -2.01
CA CYS A 133 3.26 -5.53 -3.14
C CYS A 133 2.35 -6.63 -3.69
N GLN A 134 1.62 -7.35 -2.83
CA GLN A 134 0.63 -8.34 -3.27
C GLN A 134 -0.50 -7.69 -4.08
N TRP A 135 -0.99 -6.53 -3.64
CA TRP A 135 -1.99 -5.76 -4.34
C TRP A 135 -1.48 -5.30 -5.72
N MET A 136 -0.29 -4.69 -5.80
CA MET A 136 0.30 -4.24 -7.07
C MET A 136 0.53 -5.41 -8.05
N ARG A 137 0.98 -6.56 -7.53
CA ARG A 137 1.13 -7.80 -8.30
C ARG A 137 -0.19 -8.25 -8.93
N ASN A 138 -1.28 -8.21 -8.16
CA ASN A 138 -2.59 -8.63 -8.64
C ASN A 138 -3.16 -7.69 -9.69
N ILE A 139 -3.06 -6.37 -9.48
CA ILE A 139 -3.49 -5.37 -10.47
C ILE A 139 -2.70 -5.52 -11.77
N SER A 140 -1.38 -5.66 -11.68
CA SER A 140 -0.51 -5.86 -12.85
C SER A 140 -0.88 -7.13 -13.61
N ARG A 141 -1.14 -8.24 -12.90
CA ARG A 141 -1.57 -9.50 -13.51
C ARG A 141 -2.88 -9.34 -14.27
N ASN A 142 -3.87 -8.69 -13.67
CA ASN A 142 -5.18 -8.53 -14.29
C ASN A 142 -5.07 -7.69 -15.57
N LEU A 143 -4.41 -6.53 -15.51
CA LEU A 143 -4.26 -5.63 -16.66
C LEU A 143 -3.38 -6.22 -17.76
N LEU A 144 -2.31 -6.95 -17.42
CA LEU A 144 -1.46 -7.60 -18.42
C LEU A 144 -2.17 -8.77 -19.11
N ASN A 145 -2.97 -9.56 -18.36
CA ASN A 145 -3.79 -10.61 -18.97
C ASN A 145 -4.85 -10.01 -19.91
N GLU A 146 -5.50 -8.92 -19.49
CA GLU A 146 -6.45 -8.18 -20.34
C GLU A 146 -5.78 -7.68 -21.63
N ALA A 147 -4.57 -7.12 -21.54
CA ALA A 147 -3.81 -6.66 -22.71
C ALA A 147 -3.44 -7.80 -23.67
N VAL A 148 -3.17 -9.01 -23.15
CA VAL A 148 -2.94 -10.21 -23.96
C VAL A 148 -4.22 -10.65 -24.67
N GLU A 149 -5.35 -10.66 -23.97
CA GLU A 149 -6.66 -11.02 -24.54
C GLU A 149 -7.08 -10.05 -25.66
N GLN A 150 -6.73 -8.77 -25.53
CA GLN A 150 -6.96 -7.73 -26.54
C GLN A 150 -5.94 -7.76 -27.70
N GLY A 151 -4.87 -8.55 -27.58
CA GLY A 151 -3.81 -8.64 -28.58
C GLY A 151 -2.82 -7.47 -28.57
N ASP A 152 -2.90 -6.58 -27.57
CA ASP A 152 -1.97 -5.46 -27.40
C ASP A 152 -0.63 -5.91 -26.81
N VAL A 153 -0.56 -7.09 -26.18
CA VAL A 153 0.66 -7.74 -25.68
C VAL A 153 0.75 -9.15 -26.23
N SER A 154 1.92 -9.55 -26.74
CA SER A 154 2.14 -10.93 -27.20
C SER A 154 3.60 -11.36 -27.05
N GLY A 155 3.82 -12.67 -26.90
CA GLY A 155 5.17 -13.24 -26.90
C GLY A 155 6.01 -12.98 -25.65
N VAL A 156 5.40 -12.65 -24.52
CA VAL A 156 6.09 -12.33 -23.26
C VAL A 156 5.65 -13.24 -22.11
N ASP A 157 6.56 -13.55 -21.20
CA ASP A 157 6.24 -14.22 -19.94
C ASP A 157 5.65 -13.19 -18.95
N ILE A 158 4.33 -13.22 -18.79
CA ILE A 158 3.59 -12.30 -17.92
C ILE A 158 4.03 -12.44 -16.46
N SER A 159 4.26 -13.66 -15.99
CA SER A 159 4.63 -13.90 -14.58
C SER A 159 5.99 -13.30 -14.28
N TYR A 160 6.99 -13.55 -15.14
CA TYR A 160 8.31 -12.98 -14.96
C TYR A 160 8.33 -11.46 -15.14
N THR A 161 7.55 -10.93 -16.11
CA THR A 161 7.42 -9.49 -16.35
C THR A 161 6.91 -8.76 -15.11
N ILE A 162 5.93 -9.33 -14.40
CA ILE A 162 5.40 -8.75 -13.16
C ILE A 162 6.46 -8.75 -12.06
N GLU A 163 7.21 -9.85 -11.87
CA GLU A 163 8.26 -9.87 -10.85
C GLU A 163 9.41 -8.91 -11.18
N ALA A 164 9.74 -8.74 -12.47
CA ALA A 164 10.72 -7.75 -12.91
C ALA A 164 10.25 -6.31 -12.63
N LEU A 165 8.98 -5.99 -12.93
CA LEU A 165 8.37 -4.71 -12.60
C LEU A 165 8.41 -4.44 -11.09
N LEU A 166 7.98 -5.42 -10.28
CA LEU A 166 7.94 -5.31 -8.83
C LEU A 166 9.34 -5.17 -8.23
N ALA A 167 10.35 -5.81 -8.80
CA ALA A 167 11.74 -5.67 -8.36
C ALA A 167 12.25 -4.23 -8.53
N VAL A 168 11.91 -3.55 -9.64
CA VAL A 168 12.25 -2.14 -9.85
C VAL A 168 11.50 -1.25 -8.85
N LEU A 169 10.19 -1.47 -8.70
CA LEU A 169 9.36 -0.68 -7.79
C LEU A 169 9.77 -0.84 -6.32
N HIS A 170 10.27 -2.02 -5.94
CA HIS A 170 10.71 -2.29 -4.58
C HIS A 170 11.97 -1.50 -4.20
N ASN A 171 12.91 -1.33 -5.12
CA ASN A 171 14.18 -0.62 -4.88
C ASN A 171 14.09 0.89 -5.14
N ILE A 172 12.88 1.43 -5.27
CA ILE A 172 12.70 2.84 -5.62
C ILE A 172 13.25 3.77 -4.54
N ASP A 173 13.19 3.36 -3.26
CA ASP A 173 13.76 4.11 -2.15
C ASP A 173 15.27 4.31 -2.33
N TYR A 174 16.01 3.25 -2.60
CA TYR A 174 17.44 3.29 -2.90
C TYR A 174 17.72 4.20 -4.12
N HIS A 175 16.93 4.08 -5.19
CA HIS A 175 17.12 4.90 -6.38
C HIS A 175 16.87 6.40 -6.12
N LEU A 176 15.86 6.74 -5.33
CA LEU A 176 15.52 8.13 -5.01
C LEU A 176 16.48 8.74 -3.98
N GLN A 177 16.90 7.98 -2.98
CA GLN A 177 17.69 8.50 -1.85
C GLN A 177 19.21 8.39 -2.07
N ASP A 178 19.69 7.29 -2.64
CA ASP A 178 21.13 7.00 -2.73
C ASP A 178 21.69 7.29 -4.13
N GLU A 179 20.94 6.99 -5.19
CA GLU A 179 21.37 7.20 -6.58
C GLU A 179 20.96 8.57 -7.16
N GLY A 180 20.18 9.35 -6.41
CA GLY A 180 19.74 10.70 -6.80
C GLY A 180 18.79 10.72 -8.01
N PHE A 181 18.05 9.64 -8.26
CA PHE A 181 17.06 9.62 -9.32
C PHE A 181 15.83 10.43 -8.89
N THR A 182 15.15 11.04 -9.86
CA THR A 182 13.82 11.62 -9.63
C THR A 182 12.74 10.57 -9.90
N SER A 183 11.57 10.70 -9.26
CA SER A 183 10.41 9.85 -9.59
C SER A 183 10.05 9.93 -11.06
N GLN A 184 10.15 11.11 -11.67
CA GLN A 184 9.94 11.28 -13.10
C GLN A 184 10.89 10.41 -13.94
N ARG A 185 12.19 10.39 -13.61
CA ARG A 185 13.17 9.55 -14.30
C ARG A 185 12.83 8.06 -14.19
N VAL A 186 12.39 7.61 -13.01
CA VAL A 186 11.97 6.21 -12.79
C VAL A 186 10.73 5.90 -13.63
N LEU A 187 9.73 6.77 -13.61
CA LEU A 187 8.50 6.62 -14.37
C LEU A 187 8.73 6.59 -15.88
N ASP A 188 9.56 7.48 -16.41
CA ASP A 188 9.93 7.50 -17.83
C ASP A 188 10.60 6.19 -18.26
N GLY A 189 11.50 5.66 -17.40
CA GLY A 189 12.15 4.38 -17.62
C GLY A 189 11.17 3.20 -17.61
N LEU A 190 10.27 3.16 -16.62
CA LEU A 190 9.23 2.15 -16.51
C LEU A 190 8.25 2.21 -17.70
N HIS A 191 7.85 3.40 -18.12
CA HIS A 191 7.01 3.61 -19.29
C HIS A 191 7.66 3.03 -20.54
N ARG A 192 8.92 3.41 -20.81
CA ARG A 192 9.64 2.95 -21.99
C ARG A 192 9.89 1.44 -22.01
N ILE A 193 10.31 0.87 -20.88
CA ILE A 193 10.71 -0.54 -20.80
C ILE A 193 9.50 -1.46 -20.71
N PHE A 194 8.53 -1.14 -19.85
CA PHE A 194 7.41 -2.03 -19.54
C PHE A 194 6.12 -1.68 -20.25
N ILE A 195 5.88 -0.42 -20.62
CA ILE A 195 4.60 -0.05 -21.27
C ILE A 195 4.79 -0.03 -22.77
N GLU A 196 5.72 0.76 -23.28
CA GLU A 196 6.03 0.81 -24.71
C GLU A 196 6.68 -0.50 -25.18
N GLY A 197 7.61 -1.06 -24.39
CA GLY A 197 8.31 -2.29 -24.74
C GLY A 197 7.44 -3.55 -24.79
N LEU A 198 6.29 -3.57 -24.10
CA LEU A 198 5.35 -4.71 -24.13
C LEU A 198 4.32 -4.60 -25.25
N ARG A 199 4.12 -3.41 -25.84
CA ARG A 199 3.16 -3.24 -26.93
C ARG A 199 3.58 -4.13 -28.11
N ALA A 200 2.67 -4.99 -28.54
CA ALA A 200 2.86 -5.81 -29.71
C ALA A 200 3.12 -4.91 -30.92
N ASN A 201 4.14 -5.23 -31.72
CA ASN A 201 4.34 -4.59 -33.00
C ASN A 201 3.14 -4.95 -33.89
N ARG A 202 2.25 -3.98 -34.14
CA ARG A 202 1.21 -4.12 -35.16
C ARG A 202 1.92 -4.15 -36.52
N HIS A 203 2.20 -5.35 -37.01
CA HIS A 203 2.64 -5.59 -38.38
C HIS A 203 1.46 -5.48 -39.35
#